data_AF-A0AAN2BKC9-F1
#
_entry.id   AF-A0AAN2BKC9-F1
#
_cell.length_a   1.000
_cell.length_b   1.000
_cell.length_c   1.000
_cell.angle_alpha   90.00
_cell.angle_beta   90.00
_cell.angle_gamma   90.00
#
_symmetry.space_group_name_H-M   'P 1'
#
loop_
_entity.id
_entity.type
_entity.pdbx_description
1 polymer ?
#
loop_
_entity_poly.entity_id
_entity_poly.type
_entity_poly.pdbx_seq_one_letter_code
_entity_poly.pdbx_strand_id
1 'polypeptide(L)'
;MASNNSNISSTSTTEIPCISCSTILDASSSRCYKCGANLRKRPYKSRAGAAVLAILLGGVGVHRFYLGQWWGIFYVLLSWTLIPAIIAFVEAWIFLSTVQRNWDFKHNENKPRGHGDEGITWLVIAAVLGLAVIIVLTIAFKKEVVPALQQHATRAAVSTAIGESRVVQVAVETYFKERGAFPKSYRDLDIDIPQVLADGTEIGIDGEASVVIIFAWPESIKGDVLLLKPKVHGADFKWECVEYSVPKQFWPDSCLAL
;
A
#
# COMPACT_ATOMS: atom_id res chain seq x y z
N MET A 1 -51.77 29.90 -59.28
CA MET A 1 -51.08 28.59 -59.35
C MET A 1 -49.76 28.73 -58.61
N ALA A 2 -49.68 28.24 -57.37
CA ALA A 2 -48.46 28.25 -56.57
C ALA A 2 -47.78 26.89 -56.71
N SER A 3 -46.58 26.84 -57.29
CA SER A 3 -45.75 25.65 -57.34
C SER A 3 -44.80 25.67 -56.16
N ASN A 4 -44.99 24.72 -55.24
CA ASN A 4 -43.99 24.30 -54.26
C ASN A 4 -42.70 23.90 -54.97
N ASN A 5 -41.55 24.29 -54.44
CA ASN A 5 -40.31 23.57 -54.72
C ASN A 5 -39.47 23.48 -53.43
N SER A 6 -39.63 22.35 -52.77
CA SER A 6 -38.84 21.89 -51.65
C SER A 6 -37.59 21.17 -52.14
N ASN A 7 -36.52 21.29 -51.34
CA ASN A 7 -35.39 20.37 -51.21
C ASN A 7 -34.10 20.82 -51.91
N ILE A 8 -33.15 21.43 -51.18
CA ILE A 8 -32.26 20.90 -50.12
C ILE A 8 -30.88 20.63 -50.73
N SER A 9 -29.94 21.39 -50.17
CA SER A 9 -28.49 21.36 -50.27
C SER A 9 -27.84 20.07 -50.75
N SER A 10 -27.07 20.25 -51.82
CA SER A 10 -25.96 19.43 -52.27
C SER A 10 -24.82 19.37 -51.24
N THR A 11 -24.60 18.21 -50.61
CA THR A 11 -23.28 17.75 -50.13
C THR A 11 -23.24 16.23 -50.14
N SER A 12 -22.25 15.66 -50.85
CA SER A 12 -21.98 14.23 -51.07
C SER A 12 -22.41 13.26 -49.95
N THR A 13 -23.51 12.53 -50.16
CA THR A 13 -23.94 11.42 -49.31
C THR A 13 -23.79 10.10 -50.05
N THR A 14 -22.82 9.29 -49.63
CA THR A 14 -22.74 7.89 -50.04
C THR A 14 -23.90 7.15 -49.40
N GLU A 15 -24.93 6.84 -50.19
CA GLU A 15 -26.09 6.08 -49.71
C GLU A 15 -25.70 4.60 -49.51
N ILE A 16 -26.15 3.99 -48.41
CA ILE A 16 -25.91 2.58 -48.10
C ILE A 16 -27.24 1.82 -47.89
N PRO A 17 -27.38 0.59 -48.41
CA PRO A 17 -28.56 -0.22 -48.17
C PRO A 17 -28.49 -0.89 -46.78
N CYS A 18 -29.62 -0.94 -46.09
CA CYS A 18 -29.74 -1.73 -44.86
C CYS A 18 -29.72 -3.24 -45.17
N ILE A 19 -28.81 -3.98 -44.54
CA ILE A 19 -28.66 -5.44 -44.73
C ILE A 19 -29.92 -6.22 -44.31
N SER A 20 -30.73 -5.68 -43.40
CA SER A 20 -31.89 -6.38 -42.83
C SER A 20 -33.21 -6.08 -43.55
N CYS A 21 -33.43 -4.86 -44.03
CA CYS A 21 -34.72 -4.45 -44.63
C CYS A 21 -34.58 -3.73 -45.98
N SER A 22 -33.37 -3.70 -46.54
CA SER A 22 -33.06 -3.16 -47.87
C SER A 22 -33.40 -1.68 -48.08
N THR A 23 -33.71 -0.95 -47.01
CA THR A 23 -34.00 0.49 -47.07
C THR A 23 -32.70 1.26 -47.29
N ILE A 24 -32.73 2.24 -48.19
CA ILE A 24 -31.60 3.11 -48.48
C ILE A 24 -31.49 4.17 -47.38
N LEU A 25 -30.28 4.33 -46.85
CA LEU A 25 -29.99 5.18 -45.71
C LEU A 25 -28.74 5.99 -45.99
N ASP A 26 -28.66 7.16 -45.36
CA ASP A 26 -27.43 7.93 -45.36
C ASP A 26 -26.32 7.17 -44.61
N ALA A 27 -25.09 7.18 -45.13
CA ALA A 27 -23.94 6.52 -44.52
C ALA A 27 -23.64 6.98 -43.09
N SER A 28 -24.11 8.17 -42.68
CA SER A 28 -23.99 8.68 -41.32
C SER A 28 -24.95 8.01 -40.31
N SER A 29 -25.99 7.32 -40.82
CA SER A 29 -27.02 6.68 -40.00
C SER A 29 -26.41 5.57 -39.12
N SER A 30 -26.54 5.71 -37.81
CA SER A 30 -26.10 4.67 -36.86
C SER A 30 -27.07 3.49 -36.79
N ARG A 31 -28.36 3.73 -37.07
CA ARG A 31 -29.43 2.73 -37.10
C ARG A 31 -30.35 2.94 -38.29
N CYS A 32 -30.96 1.86 -38.73
CA CYS A 32 -32.06 1.92 -39.69
C CYS A 32 -33.33 2.45 -38.99
N TYR A 33 -33.93 3.52 -39.53
CA TYR A 33 -35.20 4.05 -39.00
C TYR A 33 -36.39 3.11 -39.24
N LYS A 34 -36.30 2.20 -40.22
CA LYS A 34 -37.39 1.28 -40.59
C LYS A 34 -37.39 -0.01 -39.77
N CYS A 35 -36.24 -0.68 -39.63
CA CYS A 35 -36.15 -1.97 -38.92
C CYS A 35 -35.32 -1.94 -37.62
N GLY A 36 -34.71 -0.80 -37.27
CA GLY A 36 -33.94 -0.67 -36.03
C GLY A 36 -32.55 -1.33 -36.03
N ALA A 37 -32.14 -1.97 -37.13
CA ALA A 37 -30.83 -2.61 -37.27
C ALA A 37 -29.68 -1.61 -37.08
N ASN A 38 -28.65 -2.01 -36.32
CA ASN A 38 -27.43 -1.22 -36.16
C ASN A 38 -26.58 -1.31 -37.44
N LEU A 39 -26.19 -0.16 -37.97
CA LEU A 39 -25.41 -0.05 -39.21
C LEU A 39 -23.93 0.28 -38.94
N ARG A 40 -23.55 0.33 -37.66
CA ARG A 40 -22.17 0.53 -37.24
C ARG A 40 -21.38 -0.77 -37.42
N LYS A 41 -20.23 -0.68 -38.10
CA LYS A 41 -19.28 -1.79 -38.25
C LYS A 41 -18.46 -2.04 -36.97
N ARG A 42 -18.28 -1.00 -36.14
CA ARG A 42 -17.48 -1.04 -34.92
C ARG A 42 -18.30 -0.56 -33.72
N PRO A 43 -18.06 -1.11 -32.51
CA PRO A 43 -18.71 -0.66 -31.29
C PRO A 43 -18.39 0.81 -31.01
N TYR A 44 -19.35 1.53 -30.42
CA TYR A 44 -19.17 2.93 -30.07
C TYR A 44 -18.15 3.08 -28.93
N LYS A 45 -17.14 3.92 -29.14
CA LYS A 45 -16.15 4.27 -28.12
C LYS A 45 -16.58 5.56 -27.46
N SER A 46 -16.93 5.51 -26.18
CA SER A 46 -17.18 6.71 -25.39
C SER A 46 -15.93 7.37 -24.85
N ARG A 47 -15.95 8.70 -24.95
CA ARG A 47 -15.02 9.64 -24.34
C ARG A 47 -14.96 9.51 -22.82
N ALA A 48 -16.12 9.49 -22.16
CA ALA A 48 -16.20 9.37 -20.71
C ALA A 48 -15.69 8.00 -20.23
N GLY A 49 -16.00 6.94 -20.98
CA GLY A 49 -15.48 5.59 -20.69
C GLY A 49 -13.96 5.53 -20.77
N ALA A 50 -13.36 6.12 -21.81
CA ALA A 50 -11.91 6.21 -21.94
C ALA A 50 -11.26 6.99 -20.78
N ALA A 51 -11.87 8.10 -20.35
CA ALA A 51 -11.38 8.90 -19.24
C ALA A 51 -11.43 8.16 -17.90
N VAL A 52 -12.54 7.48 -17.60
CA VAL A 52 -12.67 6.69 -16.36
C VAL A 52 -11.67 5.54 -16.34
N LEU A 53 -11.51 4.83 -17.46
CA LEU A 53 -10.49 3.78 -17.59
C LEU A 53 -9.08 4.34 -17.41
N ALA A 54 -8.82 5.57 -17.88
CA ALA A 54 -7.51 6.21 -17.72
C ALA A 54 -7.23 6.63 -16.27
N ILE A 55 -8.25 7.02 -15.50
CA ILE A 55 -8.09 7.34 -14.07
C ILE A 55 -7.89 6.07 -13.24
N LEU A 56 -8.73 5.06 -13.45
CA LEU A 56 -8.76 3.87 -12.59
C LEU A 56 -7.73 2.81 -12.99
N LEU A 57 -7.52 2.62 -14.29
CA LEU A 57 -6.68 1.57 -14.86
C LEU A 57 -5.55 2.15 -15.73
N GLY A 58 -5.24 3.43 -15.54
CA GLY A 58 -4.22 4.15 -16.29
C GLY A 58 -2.80 3.64 -16.05
N GLY A 59 -2.50 3.21 -14.83
CA GLY A 59 -1.20 2.64 -14.48
C GLY A 59 -0.86 1.37 -15.25
N VAL A 60 -1.86 0.59 -15.66
CA VAL A 60 -1.70 -0.60 -16.51
C VAL A 60 -1.89 -0.26 -17.99
N GLY A 61 -2.60 0.82 -18.31
CA GLY A 61 -2.83 1.29 -19.68
C GLY A 61 -4.07 0.70 -20.37
N VAL A 62 -5.04 0.19 -19.60
CA VAL A 62 -6.27 -0.44 -20.15
C VAL A 62 -7.06 0.51 -21.05
N HIS A 63 -7.04 1.81 -20.75
CA HIS A 63 -7.69 2.84 -21.57
C HIS A 63 -7.15 2.91 -23.00
N ARG A 64 -5.86 2.59 -23.22
CA ARG A 64 -5.26 2.54 -24.56
C ARG A 64 -5.74 1.32 -25.35
N PHE A 65 -5.90 0.18 -24.70
CA PHE A 65 -6.50 -1.01 -25.30
C PHE A 65 -7.97 -0.81 -25.63
N TYR A 66 -8.73 -0.10 -24.79
CA TYR A 66 -10.11 0.30 -25.09
C TYR A 66 -10.22 1.13 -26.38
N LEU A 67 -9.23 2.01 -26.64
CA LEU A 67 -9.14 2.76 -27.88
C LEU A 67 -8.66 1.90 -29.07
N GLY A 68 -8.16 0.69 -28.85
CA GLY A 68 -7.63 -0.20 -29.88
C GLY A 68 -6.21 0.15 -30.29
N GLN A 69 -5.43 0.77 -29.40
CA GLN A 69 -4.06 1.21 -29.66
C GLN A 69 -3.06 0.19 -29.10
N TRP A 70 -2.23 -0.39 -29.98
CA TRP A 70 -1.24 -1.43 -29.62
C TRP A 70 -0.16 -0.94 -28.64
N TRP A 71 0.13 0.37 -28.65
CA TRP A 71 1.12 0.99 -27.77
C TRP A 71 0.74 0.94 -26.28
N GLY A 72 -0.48 0.48 -25.95
CA GLY A 72 -0.85 0.14 -24.58
C GLY A 72 0.08 -0.90 -23.93
N ILE A 73 0.80 -1.71 -24.72
CA ILE A 73 1.80 -2.66 -24.20
C ILE A 73 2.93 -1.96 -23.41
N PHE A 74 3.35 -0.76 -23.81
CA PHE A 74 4.38 0.00 -23.10
C PHE A 74 3.91 0.43 -21.71
N TYR A 75 2.61 0.71 -21.55
CA TYR A 75 2.03 1.04 -20.26
C TYR A 75 2.06 -0.17 -19.32
N VAL A 76 1.79 -1.37 -19.83
CA VAL A 76 1.88 -2.63 -19.05
C VAL A 76 3.33 -2.89 -18.62
N LEU A 77 4.30 -2.77 -19.54
CA LEU A 77 5.71 -3.01 -19.25
C LEU A 77 6.30 -2.00 -18.25
N LEU A 78 5.82 -0.75 -18.28
CA LEU A 78 6.26 0.31 -17.37
C LEU A 78 5.36 0.47 -16.14
N SER A 79 4.33 -0.35 -15.98
CA SER A 79 3.30 -0.18 -14.93
C SER A 79 3.88 -0.16 -13.51
N TRP A 80 4.96 -0.93 -13.28
CA TRP A 80 5.68 -0.97 -12.00
C TRP A 80 6.43 0.32 -11.64
N THR A 81 6.67 1.21 -12.60
CA THR A 81 7.36 2.49 -12.37
C THR A 81 6.43 3.62 -11.93
N LEU A 82 5.11 3.41 -11.93
CA LEU A 82 4.05 4.42 -11.70
C LEU A 82 4.02 5.59 -12.70
N ILE A 83 5.02 5.73 -13.58
CA ILE A 83 5.06 6.74 -14.65
C ILE A 83 3.81 6.67 -15.55
N PRO A 84 3.35 5.47 -16.01
CA PRO A 84 2.16 5.38 -16.85
C PRO A 84 0.88 5.87 -16.16
N ALA A 85 0.80 5.78 -14.83
CA ALA A 85 -0.37 6.25 -14.07
C ALA A 85 -0.49 7.78 -14.12
N ILE A 86 0.62 8.50 -13.99
CA ILE A 86 0.66 9.97 -14.07
C ILE A 86 0.28 10.44 -15.48
N ILE A 87 0.85 9.79 -16.51
CA ILE A 87 0.54 10.11 -17.91
C ILE A 87 -0.95 9.87 -18.21
N ALA A 88 -1.49 8.72 -17.79
CA ALA A 88 -2.89 8.38 -17.98
C ALA A 88 -3.84 9.34 -17.26
N PHE A 89 -3.45 9.86 -16.09
CA PHE A 89 -4.21 10.87 -15.37
C PHE A 89 -4.34 12.19 -16.17
N VAL A 90 -3.25 12.65 -16.78
CA VAL A 90 -3.27 13.82 -17.68
C VAL A 90 -4.13 13.55 -18.91
N GLU A 91 -4.01 12.37 -19.51
CA GLU A 91 -4.81 11.95 -20.65
C GLU A 91 -6.30 11.89 -20.35
N ALA A 92 -6.69 11.47 -19.14
CA ALA A 92 -8.09 11.46 -18.73
C ALA A 92 -8.70 12.87 -18.80
N TRP A 93 -7.96 13.89 -18.34
CA TRP A 93 -8.40 15.27 -18.42
C TRP A 93 -8.49 15.78 -19.87
N ILE A 94 -7.54 15.38 -20.72
CA ILE A 94 -7.58 15.67 -22.16
C ILE A 94 -8.82 15.03 -22.80
N PHE A 95 -9.13 13.77 -22.47
CA PHE A 95 -10.31 13.10 -22.99
C PHE A 95 -11.59 13.79 -22.54
N LEU A 96 -11.72 14.17 -21.27
CA LEU A 96 -12.91 14.89 -20.76
C LEU A 96 -13.08 16.27 -21.42
N SER A 97 -11.99 16.99 -21.66
CA SER A 97 -12.00 18.31 -22.30
C SER A 97 -12.17 18.28 -23.82
N THR A 98 -11.98 17.12 -24.47
CA THR A 98 -12.15 16.98 -25.93
C THR A 98 -13.62 17.08 -26.33
N VAL A 99 -13.99 18.02 -27.22
CA VAL A 99 -15.37 18.17 -27.71
C VAL A 99 -15.90 16.86 -28.33
N GLN A 100 -17.15 16.52 -28.05
CA GLN A 100 -17.81 15.28 -28.48
C GLN A 100 -17.70 15.03 -30.00
N ARG A 101 -17.88 16.07 -30.82
CA ARG A 101 -17.72 15.99 -32.28
C ARG A 101 -16.31 15.56 -32.71
N ASN A 102 -15.28 16.14 -32.09
CA ASN A 102 -13.88 15.80 -32.39
C ASN A 102 -13.55 14.37 -31.96
N TRP A 103 -14.12 13.95 -30.82
CA TRP A 103 -14.01 12.58 -30.36
C TRP A 103 -14.63 11.59 -31.35
N ASP A 104 -15.85 11.90 -31.81
CA ASP A 104 -16.59 11.02 -32.72
C ASP A 104 -15.95 10.97 -34.11
N PHE A 105 -15.36 12.06 -34.58
CA PHE A 105 -14.54 12.08 -35.80
C PHE A 105 -13.36 11.12 -35.70
N LYS A 106 -12.62 11.18 -34.59
CA LYS A 106 -11.39 10.41 -34.40
C LYS A 106 -11.64 8.93 -34.10
N HIS A 107 -12.69 8.60 -33.35
CA HIS A 107 -12.88 7.25 -32.80
C HIS A 107 -14.17 6.55 -33.27
N ASN A 108 -15.13 7.27 -33.88
CA ASN A 108 -16.48 6.76 -34.15
C ASN A 108 -16.98 7.05 -35.58
N GLU A 109 -16.10 7.43 -36.52
CA GLU A 109 -16.45 7.70 -37.93
C GLU A 109 -17.57 8.75 -38.08
N ASN A 110 -17.63 9.75 -37.19
CA ASN A 110 -18.70 10.77 -37.11
C ASN A 110 -20.12 10.21 -36.87
N LYS A 111 -20.29 8.93 -36.52
CA LYS A 111 -21.60 8.35 -36.27
C LYS A 111 -22.04 8.60 -34.82
N PRO A 112 -23.25 9.11 -34.58
CA PRO A 112 -23.74 9.37 -33.22
C PRO A 112 -23.94 8.08 -32.41
N ARG A 113 -23.90 8.22 -31.09
CA ARG A 113 -24.17 7.13 -30.13
C ARG A 113 -25.57 6.54 -30.34
N GLY A 114 -25.70 5.22 -30.26
CA GLY A 114 -26.98 4.51 -30.37
C GLY A 114 -27.67 4.33 -29.01
N HIS A 115 -29.00 4.15 -29.00
CA HIS A 115 -29.79 3.99 -27.77
C HIS A 115 -29.48 2.69 -26.99
N GLY A 116 -28.76 1.72 -27.57
CA GLY A 116 -28.39 0.45 -26.91
C GLY A 116 -26.98 0.42 -26.30
N ASP A 117 -26.26 1.55 -26.28
CA ASP A 117 -24.88 1.62 -25.82
C ASP A 117 -24.76 1.74 -24.28
N GLU A 118 -25.66 1.14 -23.49
CA GLU A 118 -25.74 1.28 -22.02
C GLU A 118 -24.55 0.66 -21.26
N GLY A 119 -23.67 -0.05 -21.94
CA GLY A 119 -22.53 -0.76 -21.34
C GLY A 119 -21.55 0.12 -20.56
N ILE A 120 -21.60 1.45 -20.70
CA ILE A 120 -20.70 2.36 -19.98
C ILE A 120 -21.01 2.40 -18.49
N THR A 121 -22.29 2.43 -18.13
CA THR A 121 -22.70 2.51 -16.72
C THR A 121 -22.15 1.31 -15.96
N TRP A 122 -22.23 0.12 -16.56
CA TRP A 122 -21.68 -1.10 -16.00
C TRP A 122 -20.14 -1.13 -15.95
N LEU A 123 -19.46 -0.58 -16.95
CA LEU A 123 -18.00 -0.47 -16.95
C LEU A 123 -17.48 0.45 -15.84
N VAL A 124 -18.15 1.58 -15.61
CA VAL A 124 -17.78 2.52 -14.53
C VAL A 124 -17.99 1.87 -13.17
N ILE A 125 -19.14 1.21 -12.95
CA ILE A 125 -19.44 0.51 -11.69
C ILE A 125 -18.41 -0.60 -11.43
N ALA A 126 -18.13 -1.45 -12.43
CA ALA A 126 -17.16 -2.53 -12.29
C ALA A 126 -15.76 -2.02 -11.96
N ALA A 127 -15.32 -0.93 -12.60
CA ALA A 127 -14.01 -0.34 -12.35
C ALA A 127 -13.91 0.30 -10.95
N VAL A 128 -14.97 0.96 -10.48
CA VAL A 128 -15.02 1.55 -9.11
C VAL A 128 -15.03 0.45 -8.05
N LEU A 129 -15.82 -0.61 -8.25
CA LEU A 129 -15.84 -1.77 -7.35
C LEU A 129 -14.48 -2.49 -7.34
N GLY A 130 -13.86 -2.67 -8.50
CA GLY A 130 -12.52 -3.25 -8.61
C GLY A 130 -11.46 -2.42 -7.87
N LEU A 131 -11.48 -1.09 -8.01
CA LEU A 131 -10.58 -0.20 -7.27
C LEU A 131 -10.81 -0.30 -5.76
N ALA A 132 -12.07 -0.31 -5.31
CA ALA A 132 -12.41 -0.46 -3.90
C ALA A 132 -11.89 -1.79 -3.33
N VAL A 133 -12.04 -2.89 -4.07
CA VAL A 133 -11.50 -4.20 -3.68
C VAL A 133 -9.96 -4.17 -3.60
N ILE A 134 -9.27 -3.58 -4.57
CA ILE A 134 -7.80 -3.46 -4.54
C ILE A 134 -7.33 -2.60 -3.35
N ILE A 135 -8.02 -1.49 -3.06
CA ILE A 135 -7.71 -0.65 -1.90
C ILE A 135 -7.90 -1.45 -0.61
N VAL A 136 -9.00 -2.17 -0.47
CA VAL A 136 -9.27 -3.03 0.69
C VAL A 136 -8.20 -4.12 0.82
N LEU A 137 -7.82 -4.77 -0.28
CA LEU A 137 -6.76 -5.78 -0.30
C LEU A 137 -5.41 -5.18 0.11
N THR A 138 -5.00 -4.03 -0.44
CA THR A 138 -3.73 -3.39 -0.08
C THR A 138 -3.70 -2.92 1.38
N ILE A 139 -4.81 -2.40 1.91
CA ILE A 139 -4.95 -2.07 3.33
C ILE A 139 -4.87 -3.34 4.20
N ALA A 140 -5.49 -4.44 3.76
CA ALA A 140 -5.41 -5.72 4.45
C ALA A 140 -3.97 -6.28 4.43
N PHE A 141 -3.29 -6.26 3.28
CA PHE A 141 -1.92 -6.78 3.12
C PHE A 141 -0.86 -5.99 3.90
N LYS A 142 -1.05 -4.68 4.14
CA LYS A 142 -0.13 -3.89 4.99
C LYS A 142 -0.10 -4.37 6.44
N LYS A 143 -1.03 -5.23 6.86
CA LYS A 143 -1.11 -5.74 8.23
C LYS A 143 -0.29 -7.02 8.48
N GLU A 144 0.26 -7.66 7.45
CA GLU A 144 0.76 -9.04 7.56
C GLU A 144 2.31 -9.19 7.69
N VAL A 145 3.10 -8.11 7.56
CA VAL A 145 4.57 -8.25 7.45
C VAL A 145 5.31 -8.18 8.80
N VAL A 146 4.65 -7.81 9.91
CA VAL A 146 5.36 -7.40 11.14
C VAL A 146 5.44 -8.42 12.30
N PRO A 147 4.52 -9.39 12.52
CA PRO A 147 4.50 -10.05 13.82
C PRO A 147 5.69 -11.00 14.07
N ALA A 148 6.27 -11.61 13.03
CA ALA A 148 7.40 -12.52 13.19
C ALA A 148 8.73 -11.79 13.45
N LEU A 149 8.95 -10.61 12.84
CA LEU A 149 10.21 -9.88 13.01
C LEU A 149 10.31 -9.27 14.42
N GLN A 150 9.18 -8.84 14.99
CA GLN A 150 9.16 -8.17 16.29
C GLN A 150 9.58 -9.10 17.44
N GLN A 151 9.31 -10.40 17.36
CA GLN A 151 9.72 -11.37 18.39
C GLN A 151 11.25 -11.52 18.45
N HIS A 152 11.92 -11.59 17.30
CA HIS A 152 13.38 -11.65 17.23
C HIS A 152 14.03 -10.34 17.66
N ALA A 153 13.46 -9.20 17.26
CA ALA A 153 13.93 -7.89 17.70
C ALA A 153 13.81 -7.71 19.22
N THR A 154 12.71 -8.18 19.83
CA THR A 154 12.50 -8.08 21.30
C THR A 154 13.52 -8.93 22.06
N ARG A 155 13.76 -10.18 21.65
CA ARG A 155 14.80 -11.03 22.26
C ARG A 155 16.20 -10.43 22.13
N ALA A 156 16.51 -9.84 20.97
CA ALA A 156 17.79 -9.18 20.74
C ALA A 156 17.95 -7.96 21.67
N ALA A 157 16.93 -7.12 21.79
CA ALA A 157 16.96 -5.96 22.69
C ALA A 157 17.20 -6.36 24.16
N VAL A 158 16.50 -7.40 24.65
CA VAL A 158 16.72 -7.94 26.00
C VAL A 158 18.16 -8.45 26.16
N SER A 159 18.67 -9.20 25.19
CA SER A 159 20.05 -9.69 25.23
C SER A 159 21.09 -8.58 25.22
N THR A 160 20.87 -7.52 24.43
CA THR A 160 21.77 -6.35 24.37
C THR A 160 21.76 -5.61 25.70
N ALA A 161 20.58 -5.33 26.27
CA ALA A 161 20.48 -4.66 27.56
C ALA A 161 21.17 -5.44 28.69
N ILE A 162 21.02 -6.77 28.72
CA ILE A 162 21.77 -7.63 29.66
C ILE A 162 23.28 -7.56 29.40
N GLY A 163 23.69 -7.56 28.13
CA GLY A 163 25.10 -7.44 27.72
C GLY A 163 25.76 -6.15 28.21
N GLU A 164 25.11 -5.01 27.99
CA GLU A 164 25.57 -3.69 28.46
C GLU A 164 25.56 -3.62 29.99
N SER A 165 24.58 -4.25 30.65
CA SER A 165 24.51 -4.31 32.11
C SER A 165 25.66 -5.08 32.77
N ARG A 166 26.45 -5.88 32.01
CA ARG A 166 27.58 -6.65 32.56
C ARG A 166 28.62 -5.78 33.24
N VAL A 167 28.80 -4.55 32.78
CA VAL A 167 29.75 -3.62 33.41
C VAL A 167 29.31 -3.29 34.85
N VAL A 168 28.00 -3.11 35.06
CA VAL A 168 27.42 -2.90 36.39
C VAL A 168 27.56 -4.16 37.26
N GLN A 169 27.31 -5.33 36.67
CA GLN A 169 27.46 -6.62 37.37
C GLN A 169 28.88 -6.80 37.92
N VAL A 170 29.90 -6.56 37.09
CA VAL A 170 31.32 -6.67 37.51
C VAL A 170 31.66 -5.66 38.62
N ALA A 171 31.10 -4.45 38.56
CA ALA A 171 31.31 -3.45 39.60
C ALA A 171 30.70 -3.88 40.95
N VAL A 172 29.47 -4.42 40.94
CA VAL A 172 28.82 -4.97 42.14
C VAL A 172 29.64 -6.12 42.73
N GLU A 173 30.14 -7.03 41.88
CA GLU A 173 30.99 -8.14 42.31
C GLU A 173 32.29 -7.67 42.96
N THR A 174 32.93 -6.66 42.36
CA THR A 174 34.18 -6.09 42.89
C THR A 174 33.94 -5.41 44.23
N TYR A 175 32.87 -4.61 44.34
CA TYR A 175 32.48 -3.97 45.59
C TYR A 175 32.24 -4.98 46.71
N PHE A 176 31.53 -6.08 46.43
CA PHE A 176 31.29 -7.13 47.41
C PHE A 176 32.58 -7.83 47.84
N LYS A 177 33.50 -8.12 46.91
CA LYS A 177 34.79 -8.74 47.20
C LYS A 177 35.67 -7.88 48.11
N GLU A 178 35.64 -6.56 47.94
CA GLU A 178 36.44 -5.63 48.74
C GLU A 178 35.84 -5.33 50.12
N ARG A 179 34.50 -5.15 50.20
CA ARG A 179 33.84 -4.66 51.42
C ARG A 179 33.06 -5.71 52.19
N GLY A 180 32.79 -6.88 51.61
CA GLY A 180 31.95 -7.92 52.21
C GLY A 180 30.48 -7.52 52.36
N ALA A 181 30.04 -6.44 51.72
CA ALA A 181 28.67 -5.94 51.74
C ALA A 181 28.22 -5.55 50.33
N PHE A 182 26.92 -5.60 50.07
CA PHE A 182 26.32 -5.20 48.80
C PHE A 182 26.17 -3.67 48.71
N PRO A 183 26.36 -3.06 47.51
CA PRO A 183 26.11 -1.64 47.31
C PRO A 183 24.61 -1.34 47.47
N LYS A 184 24.28 -0.20 48.11
CA LYS A 184 22.89 0.22 48.31
C LYS A 184 22.40 1.13 47.18
N SER A 185 23.32 1.77 46.49
CA SER A 185 23.00 2.70 45.41
C SER A 185 24.08 2.72 44.34
N TYR A 186 23.72 3.16 43.15
CA TYR A 186 24.66 3.35 42.04
C TYR A 186 25.82 4.30 42.40
N ARG A 187 25.59 5.25 43.31
CA ARG A 187 26.62 6.20 43.79
C ARG A 187 27.70 5.56 44.65
N ASP A 188 27.45 4.37 45.19
CA ASP A 188 28.46 3.62 45.94
C ASP A 188 29.47 2.93 45.02
N LEU A 189 29.17 2.87 43.72
CA LEU A 189 30.04 2.31 42.70
C LEU A 189 30.77 3.44 41.97
N ASP A 190 32.10 3.44 42.05
CA ASP A 190 32.97 4.41 41.40
C ASP A 190 33.14 4.09 39.91
N ILE A 191 32.04 4.13 39.15
CA ILE A 191 32.09 3.78 37.73
C ILE A 191 31.18 4.64 36.86
N ASP A 192 31.76 5.10 35.74
CA ASP A 192 31.22 6.08 34.80
C ASP A 192 30.56 5.34 33.62
N ILE A 193 29.30 4.94 33.79
CA ILE A 193 28.51 4.23 32.77
C ILE A 193 27.26 5.05 32.47
N PRO A 194 26.87 5.19 31.19
CA PRO A 194 25.57 5.73 30.85
C PRO A 194 24.46 4.89 31.48
N GLN A 195 23.70 5.50 32.39
CA GLN A 195 22.49 4.91 32.99
C GLN A 195 21.32 4.79 32.00
N VAL A 196 21.50 5.32 30.78
CA VAL A 196 20.50 5.31 29.72
C VAL A 196 21.19 4.91 28.41
N LEU A 197 20.73 3.83 27.80
CA LEU A 197 21.22 3.35 26.52
C LEU A 197 20.73 4.24 25.36
N ALA A 198 21.30 4.06 24.18
CA ALA A 198 20.94 4.84 22.99
C ALA A 198 19.47 4.69 22.56
N ASP A 199 18.82 3.59 22.94
CA ASP A 199 17.40 3.32 22.72
C ASP A 199 16.48 3.88 23.82
N GLY A 200 17.06 4.53 24.84
CA GLY A 200 16.36 5.07 26.01
C GLY A 200 16.21 4.07 27.16
N THR A 201 16.70 2.82 27.03
CA THR A 201 16.61 1.81 28.08
C THR A 201 17.45 2.23 29.29
N GLU A 202 16.84 2.26 30.47
CA GLU A 202 17.52 2.69 31.69
C GLU A 202 18.11 1.49 32.44
N ILE A 203 19.35 1.62 32.91
CA ILE A 203 20.03 0.63 33.74
C ILE A 203 20.35 1.26 35.09
N GLY A 204 19.89 0.59 36.15
CA GLY A 204 20.08 1.00 37.53
C GLY A 204 20.39 -0.16 38.45
N ILE A 205 20.47 0.16 39.74
CA ILE A 205 20.68 -0.82 40.82
C ILE A 205 19.64 -0.55 41.90
N ASP A 206 19.01 -1.61 42.38
CA ASP A 206 18.12 -1.57 43.54
C ASP A 206 18.89 -1.70 44.86
N GLY A 207 18.28 -1.36 45.99
CA GLY A 207 18.89 -1.42 47.33
C GLY A 207 19.36 -2.81 47.78
N GLU A 208 19.04 -3.86 47.04
CA GLU A 208 19.50 -5.24 47.22
C GLU A 208 20.64 -5.63 46.25
N ALA A 209 21.35 -4.67 45.64
CA ALA A 209 22.38 -4.88 44.62
C ALA A 209 21.90 -5.67 43.38
N SER A 210 20.60 -5.68 43.15
CA SER A 210 20.00 -6.25 41.93
C SER A 210 20.11 -5.22 40.81
N VAL A 211 20.55 -5.64 39.63
CA VAL A 211 20.58 -4.75 38.47
C VAL A 211 19.17 -4.67 37.89
N VAL A 212 18.68 -3.44 37.71
CA VAL A 212 17.35 -3.13 37.22
C VAL A 212 17.48 -2.59 35.80
N ILE A 213 16.77 -3.21 34.86
CA ILE A 213 16.75 -2.77 33.45
C ILE A 213 15.32 -2.38 33.10
N ILE A 214 15.09 -1.12 32.72
CA ILE A 214 13.78 -0.57 32.35
C ILE A 214 13.78 -0.28 30.85
N PHE A 215 13.02 -1.05 30.08
CA PHE A 215 13.05 -0.97 28.62
C PHE A 215 12.27 0.24 28.09
N ALA A 216 12.90 1.08 27.27
CA ALA A 216 12.18 2.15 26.56
C ALA A 216 11.71 1.73 25.16
N TRP A 217 12.30 0.66 24.62
CA TRP A 217 12.01 0.06 23.33
C TRP A 217 12.41 -1.43 23.36
N PRO A 218 11.76 -2.33 22.60
CA PRO A 218 10.65 -2.14 21.65
C PRO A 218 9.27 -1.93 22.31
N GLU A 219 8.29 -1.45 21.54
CA GLU A 219 6.90 -1.20 22.01
C GLU A 219 6.26 -2.40 22.73
N SER A 220 6.65 -3.62 22.37
CA SER A 220 6.15 -4.86 22.98
C SER A 220 6.51 -5.03 24.45
N ILE A 221 7.60 -4.39 24.93
CA ILE A 221 8.08 -4.45 26.31
C ILE A 221 8.42 -3.06 26.86
N LYS A 222 7.88 -1.99 26.24
CA LYS A 222 8.18 -0.63 26.68
C LYS A 222 7.59 -0.38 28.07
N GLY A 223 8.44 0.02 28.99
CA GLY A 223 8.14 0.20 30.41
C GLY A 223 8.28 -1.08 31.24
N ASP A 224 8.52 -2.23 30.60
CA ASP A 224 8.77 -3.46 31.33
C ASP A 224 10.15 -3.43 31.99
N VAL A 225 10.26 -4.21 33.07
CA VAL A 225 11.45 -4.29 33.90
C VAL A 225 11.96 -5.72 33.95
N LEU A 226 13.27 -5.88 33.77
CA LEU A 226 14.00 -7.10 34.02
C LEU A 226 14.95 -6.90 35.21
N LEU A 227 14.92 -7.85 36.15
CA LEU A 227 15.78 -7.84 37.33
C LEU A 227 16.86 -8.91 37.20
N LEU A 228 18.11 -8.55 37.46
CA LEU A 228 19.22 -9.48 37.56
C LEU A 228 19.69 -9.50 39.01
N LYS A 229 19.54 -10.64 39.69
CA LYS A 229 19.94 -10.80 41.09
C LYS A 229 21.30 -11.53 41.18
N PRO A 230 22.25 -11.03 41.99
CA PRO A 230 23.49 -11.74 42.23
C PRO A 230 23.26 -12.92 43.19
N LYS A 231 23.77 -14.09 42.84
CA LYS A 231 23.76 -15.30 43.66
C LYS A 231 25.20 -15.71 43.96
N VAL A 232 25.55 -15.67 45.24
CA VAL A 232 26.90 -16.02 45.71
C VAL A 232 26.95 -17.50 46.00
N HIS A 233 27.85 -18.23 45.32
CA HIS A 233 28.13 -19.64 45.59
C HIS A 233 29.60 -19.80 45.97
N GLY A 234 29.90 -19.70 47.27
CA GLY A 234 31.28 -19.69 47.75
C GLY A 234 32.03 -18.44 47.29
N ALA A 235 33.05 -18.61 46.45
CA ALA A 235 33.82 -17.53 45.85
C ALA A 235 33.27 -17.06 44.48
N ASP A 236 32.34 -17.82 43.90
CA ASP A 236 31.81 -17.55 42.56
C ASP A 236 30.50 -16.73 42.63
N PHE A 237 30.40 -15.77 41.72
CA PHE A 237 29.20 -14.97 41.49
C PHE A 237 28.46 -15.47 40.26
N LYS A 238 27.18 -15.82 40.42
CA LYS A 238 26.29 -16.15 39.31
C LYS A 238 25.12 -15.16 39.30
N TRP A 239 24.83 -14.58 38.14
CA TRP A 239 23.68 -13.69 37.98
C TRP A 239 22.47 -14.49 37.53
N GLU A 240 21.35 -14.31 38.21
CA GLU A 240 20.09 -14.99 37.94
C GLU A 240 19.07 -13.96 37.44
N CYS A 241 18.46 -14.23 36.27
CA CYS A 241 17.39 -13.40 35.74
C CYS A 241 16.11 -13.70 36.51
N VAL A 242 15.55 -12.70 37.17
CA VAL A 242 14.33 -12.81 37.96
C VAL A 242 13.17 -12.20 37.21
N GLU A 243 12.07 -12.95 37.18
CA GLU A 243 10.84 -12.51 36.52
C GLU A 243 10.22 -11.34 37.29
N TYR A 244 9.95 -10.26 36.56
CA TYR A 244 9.26 -9.08 37.08
C TYR A 244 8.10 -8.70 36.17
N SER A 245 8.37 -8.12 35.00
CA SER A 245 7.30 -7.88 34.01
C SER A 245 7.63 -8.31 32.58
N VAL A 246 8.92 -8.49 32.22
CA VAL A 246 9.30 -9.01 30.90
C VAL A 246 8.93 -10.50 30.75
N PRO A 247 8.08 -10.88 29.77
CA PRO A 247 7.68 -12.27 29.56
C PRO A 247 8.86 -13.22 29.23
N LYS A 248 8.86 -14.43 29.81
CA LYS A 248 9.91 -15.46 29.59
C LYS A 248 10.17 -15.81 28.13
N GLN A 249 9.17 -15.69 27.27
CA GLN A 249 9.33 -15.93 25.83
C GLN A 249 10.34 -15.00 25.15
N PHE A 250 10.67 -13.86 25.78
CA PHE A 250 11.66 -12.90 25.28
C PHE A 250 13.02 -13.00 25.96
N TRP A 251 13.18 -13.92 26.91
CA TRP A 251 14.44 -14.08 27.63
C TRP A 251 15.47 -14.76 26.72
N PRO A 252 16.74 -14.33 26.77
CA PRO A 252 17.82 -15.04 26.09
C PRO A 252 18.12 -16.38 26.78
N ASP A 253 18.74 -17.29 26.04
CA ASP A 253 19.10 -18.63 26.55
C ASP A 253 19.97 -18.56 27.81
N SER A 254 20.78 -17.51 27.95
CA SER A 254 21.60 -17.27 29.16
C SER A 254 20.77 -17.09 30.44
N CYS A 255 19.53 -16.62 30.33
CA CYS A 255 18.61 -16.49 31.46
C CYS A 255 17.77 -17.76 31.71
N LEU A 256 17.68 -18.64 30.71
CA LEU A 256 16.88 -19.88 30.78
C LEU A 256 17.71 -21.09 31.23
N ALA A 257 19.03 -21.03 31.07
CA ALA A 257 19.96 -22.05 31.54
C ALA A 257 20.23 -21.90 33.06
N LEU A 258 19.30 -22.37 33.88
CA LEU A 258 19.46 -22.50 35.33
C LEU A 258 19.58 -23.96 35.76
#